data_AF-A0A6A5W887-F1
#
_entry.id   AF-A0A6A5W887-F1
#
_cell.length_a   1.000
_cell.length_b   1.000
_cell.length_c   1.000
_cell.angle_alpha   90.00
_cell.angle_beta   90.00
_cell.angle_gamma   90.00
#
_symmetry.space_group_name_H-M   'P 1'
#
loop_
_entity.id
_entity.type
_entity.pdbx_description
1 polymer ?
#
loop_
_entity_poly.entity_id
_entity_poly.type
_entity_poly.pdbx_seq_one_letter_code
_entity_poly.pdbx_strand_id
1 'polypeptide(L)'
;MGPSESMYAFTNLIADGLALSSGLINVTFNDDYNWSDDRMFNFTAVHEIGHALGLSHSKVENAVMWPYYEGLNRPMHPDDQAAVHVLYGWKTPRWNKIDANSATNAIVQVSSPSLNAATLDGLYQLRKNGQVLRYASTGWTIIDSNKDTAQIAGAGGTIYQRHIDGSIYKYSGTGSNWQWIGVSNDNVVDIVAASDQLYQRRKDGWIARWSGSGTQWTAIEQPQPQLSRQIAVTESKTLWNLLSNGDVVRSSWPYDNGGWAVVNQDPANIAIAVGGEEFYKLQSDGRVVWLDMVALFWRVIEDAGSGDLYAVGQYLYSRHLDGSIWRYTGTPMVWEMLDGAGLSAGVIGDRKGVVWQMMVGGDVLKLVS
;
A
#
# COMPACT_ATOMS: atom_id res chain seq x y z
N MET A 1 8.89 -12.11 -41.24
CA MET A 1 7.78 -13.04 -41.04
C MET A 1 7.15 -13.33 -42.39
N GLY A 2 6.33 -14.38 -42.50
CA GLY A 2 5.55 -14.68 -43.70
C GLY A 2 4.04 -14.75 -43.39
N PRO A 3 3.17 -14.78 -44.40
CA PRO A 3 1.73 -14.49 -44.29
C PRO A 3 0.88 -15.49 -43.47
N SER A 4 1.49 -16.50 -42.85
CA SER A 4 0.82 -17.61 -42.17
C SER A 4 1.14 -17.72 -40.68
N GLU A 5 1.94 -16.82 -40.11
CA GLU A 5 2.26 -16.84 -38.69
C GLU A 5 1.19 -16.11 -37.87
N SER A 6 0.67 -16.79 -36.83
CA SER A 6 -0.39 -16.27 -35.96
C SER A 6 0.13 -15.44 -34.78
N MET A 7 1.44 -15.21 -34.69
CA MET A 7 2.07 -14.45 -33.60
C MET A 7 2.07 -12.95 -33.92
N TYR A 8 1.80 -12.13 -32.90
CA TYR A 8 1.80 -10.66 -33.01
C TYR A 8 3.22 -10.09 -33.13
N ALA A 9 4.14 -10.60 -32.32
CA ALA A 9 5.55 -10.20 -32.30
C ALA A 9 6.39 -11.34 -31.71
N PHE A 10 7.72 -11.23 -31.81
CA PHE A 10 8.65 -12.05 -31.02
C PHE A 10 9.96 -11.30 -30.76
N THR A 11 10.67 -11.76 -29.74
CA THR A 11 12.04 -11.36 -29.41
C THR A 11 12.99 -12.51 -29.69
N ASN A 12 14.07 -12.25 -30.44
CA ASN A 12 15.12 -13.23 -30.70
C ASN A 12 16.51 -12.70 -30.36
N LEU A 13 17.37 -13.62 -29.92
CA LEU A 13 18.80 -13.38 -29.74
C LEU A 13 19.51 -13.79 -31.03
N ILE A 14 20.22 -12.87 -31.67
CA ILE A 14 21.13 -13.22 -32.77
C ILE A 14 22.41 -13.77 -32.13
N ALA A 15 22.58 -15.10 -32.17
CA ALA A 15 23.83 -15.76 -31.84
C ALA A 15 24.63 -16.01 -33.14
N ASP A 16 25.91 -15.62 -33.17
CA ASP A 16 26.81 -15.82 -34.33
C ASP A 16 27.32 -17.28 -34.46
N GLY A 17 26.84 -18.18 -33.61
CA GLY A 17 27.16 -19.60 -33.63
C GLY A 17 28.56 -19.96 -33.13
N LEU A 18 29.34 -19.01 -32.60
CA LEU A 18 30.72 -19.24 -32.14
C LEU A 18 30.95 -18.87 -30.67
N ALA A 19 30.17 -17.94 -30.09
CA ALA A 19 30.15 -17.68 -28.65
C ALA A 19 28.83 -17.04 -28.19
N LEU A 20 28.52 -17.17 -26.89
CA LEU A 20 27.57 -16.28 -26.20
C LEU A 20 28.25 -14.92 -25.99
N SER A 21 28.39 -14.14 -27.07
CA SER A 21 28.82 -12.73 -26.99
C SER A 21 27.62 -11.85 -26.60
N SER A 22 27.89 -10.59 -26.22
CA SER A 22 26.83 -9.58 -26.08
C SER A 22 26.13 -9.39 -27.42
N GLY A 23 25.02 -10.10 -27.62
CA GLY A 23 24.31 -10.19 -28.90
C GLY A 23 23.37 -9.01 -29.16
N LEU A 24 23.08 -8.76 -30.44
CA LEU A 24 21.96 -7.92 -30.86
C LEU A 24 20.66 -8.65 -30.54
N ILE A 25 19.77 -7.98 -29.81
CA ILE A 25 18.41 -8.45 -29.57
C ILE A 25 17.48 -7.70 -30.52
N ASN A 26 16.73 -8.43 -31.34
CA ASN A 26 15.73 -7.82 -32.20
C ASN A 26 14.33 -8.09 -31.65
N VAL A 27 13.55 -7.02 -31.57
CA VAL A 27 12.10 -7.07 -31.38
C VAL A 27 11.46 -6.88 -32.76
N THR A 28 10.71 -7.87 -33.23
CA THR A 28 10.06 -7.84 -34.54
C THR A 28 8.54 -7.83 -34.35
N PHE A 29 7.87 -6.82 -34.91
CA PHE A 29 6.40 -6.75 -34.97
C PHE A 29 5.92 -7.26 -36.32
N ASN A 30 4.88 -8.10 -36.31
CA ASN A 30 4.27 -8.64 -37.52
C ASN A 30 3.56 -7.54 -38.32
N ASP A 31 4.06 -7.23 -39.51
CA ASP A 31 3.50 -6.22 -40.41
C ASP A 31 2.27 -6.71 -41.18
N ASP A 32 2.02 -8.02 -41.23
CA ASP A 32 0.77 -8.60 -41.74
C ASP A 32 -0.40 -8.40 -40.74
N TYR A 33 -0.13 -8.02 -39.50
CA TYR A 33 -1.17 -7.72 -38.52
C TYR A 33 -1.64 -6.25 -38.64
N ASN A 34 -2.95 -6.04 -38.69
CA ASN A 34 -3.52 -4.69 -38.69
C ASN A 34 -3.54 -4.13 -37.25
N TRP A 35 -2.53 -3.34 -36.90
CA TRP A 35 -2.35 -2.68 -35.59
C TRP A 35 -3.33 -1.52 -35.37
N SER A 36 -4.63 -1.76 -35.54
CA SER A 36 -5.66 -0.72 -35.39
C SER A 36 -6.09 -0.45 -33.94
N ASP A 37 -5.72 -1.32 -32.99
CA ASP A 37 -5.90 -1.08 -31.55
C ASP A 37 -4.57 -0.66 -30.93
N ASP A 38 -4.43 0.62 -30.63
CA ASP A 38 -3.24 1.22 -29.99
C ASP A 38 -2.89 0.53 -28.67
N ARG A 39 -3.88 0.00 -27.94
CA ARG A 39 -3.65 -0.70 -26.67
C ARG A 39 -2.93 -2.03 -26.92
N MET A 40 -3.37 -2.78 -27.92
CA MET A 40 -2.76 -4.05 -28.27
C MET A 40 -1.31 -3.84 -28.73
N PHE A 41 -1.05 -2.85 -29.59
CA PHE A 41 0.32 -2.53 -30.00
C PHE A 41 1.19 -2.13 -28.81
N ASN A 42 0.69 -1.25 -27.95
CA ASN A 42 1.43 -0.79 -26.77
C ASN A 42 1.78 -1.95 -25.83
N PHE A 43 0.80 -2.77 -25.45
CA PHE A 43 1.03 -3.93 -24.60
C PHE A 43 2.09 -4.87 -25.20
N THR A 44 1.91 -5.28 -26.45
CA THR A 44 2.84 -6.20 -27.13
C THR A 44 4.23 -5.59 -27.22
N ALA A 45 4.36 -4.30 -27.54
CA ALA A 45 5.65 -3.64 -27.64
C ALA A 45 6.40 -3.59 -26.31
N VAL A 46 5.72 -3.24 -25.22
CA VAL A 46 6.35 -3.22 -23.89
C VAL A 46 6.71 -4.66 -23.44
N HIS A 47 5.85 -5.65 -23.72
CA HIS A 47 6.11 -7.06 -23.43
C HIS A 47 7.37 -7.59 -24.12
N GLU A 48 7.52 -7.35 -25.42
CA GLU A 48 8.71 -7.77 -26.16
C GLU A 48 9.97 -7.01 -25.74
N ILE A 49 9.85 -5.72 -25.38
CA ILE A 49 10.96 -4.99 -24.76
C ILE A 49 11.38 -5.67 -23.45
N GLY A 50 10.44 -6.19 -22.66
CA GLY A 50 10.74 -6.95 -21.46
C GLY A 50 11.54 -8.24 -21.77
N HIS A 51 11.17 -8.99 -22.79
CA HIS A 51 11.98 -10.11 -23.28
C HIS A 51 13.37 -9.66 -23.74
N ALA A 52 13.48 -8.49 -24.37
CA ALA A 52 14.76 -7.93 -24.77
C ALA A 52 15.62 -7.48 -23.58
N LEU A 53 15.00 -7.20 -22.43
CA LEU A 53 15.68 -7.01 -21.14
C LEU A 53 15.96 -8.34 -20.42
N GLY A 54 15.72 -9.48 -21.05
CA GLY A 54 15.97 -10.81 -20.48
C GLY A 54 14.89 -11.32 -19.54
N LEU A 55 13.72 -10.66 -19.47
CA LEU A 55 12.60 -11.13 -18.68
C LEU A 55 11.91 -12.33 -19.34
N SER A 56 11.60 -13.34 -18.54
CA SER A 56 10.72 -14.44 -18.97
C SER A 56 9.26 -14.06 -18.74
N HIS A 57 8.33 -14.85 -19.30
CA HIS A 57 6.91 -14.69 -18.99
C HIS A 57 6.66 -14.75 -17.47
N SER A 58 5.91 -13.78 -16.96
CA SER A 58 5.41 -13.77 -15.59
C SER A 58 4.23 -14.74 -15.44
N LYS A 59 4.07 -15.27 -14.22
CA LYS A 59 2.86 -16.00 -13.80
C LYS A 59 1.80 -15.08 -13.20
N VAL A 60 2.11 -13.80 -13.04
CA VAL A 60 1.15 -12.80 -12.56
C VAL A 60 0.34 -12.30 -13.74
N GLU A 61 -0.95 -12.59 -13.73
CA GLU A 61 -1.87 -12.13 -14.78
C GLU A 61 -1.82 -10.63 -14.97
N ASN A 62 -1.68 -9.82 -13.91
CA ASN A 62 -1.59 -8.36 -14.02
C ASN A 62 -0.22 -7.81 -14.44
N ALA A 63 0.78 -8.66 -14.67
CA ALA A 63 2.10 -8.23 -15.14
C ALA A 63 2.09 -7.88 -16.62
N VAL A 64 3.02 -6.99 -17.02
CA VAL A 64 3.31 -6.75 -18.43
C VAL A 64 3.88 -8.02 -19.05
N MET A 65 4.72 -8.75 -18.33
CA MET A 65 5.31 -10.02 -18.81
C MET A 65 4.35 -11.21 -18.81
N TRP A 66 3.05 -11.04 -18.53
CA TRP A 66 2.06 -12.11 -18.73
C TRP A 66 1.90 -12.42 -20.24
N PRO A 67 1.88 -13.70 -20.66
CA PRO A 67 1.93 -14.08 -22.08
C PRO A 67 0.69 -13.74 -22.93
N TYR A 68 -0.39 -13.23 -22.35
CA TYR A 68 -1.65 -12.99 -23.06
C TYR A 68 -2.14 -11.56 -22.94
N TYR A 69 -2.51 -10.94 -24.07
CA TYR A 69 -3.20 -9.65 -24.09
C TYR A 69 -4.69 -9.84 -23.83
N GLU A 70 -5.23 -9.14 -22.81
CA GLU A 70 -6.63 -9.25 -22.38
C GLU A 70 -7.47 -8.01 -22.73
N GLY A 71 -7.01 -7.17 -23.65
CA GLY A 71 -7.77 -5.99 -24.10
C GLY A 71 -7.51 -4.71 -23.31
N LEU A 72 -6.55 -4.71 -22.38
CA LEU A 72 -6.21 -3.58 -21.52
C LEU A 72 -4.70 -3.32 -21.51
N ASN A 73 -4.31 -2.04 -21.54
CA ASN A 73 -2.94 -1.65 -21.23
C ASN A 73 -2.70 -1.84 -19.73
N ARG A 74 -1.59 -2.47 -19.40
CA ARG A 74 -1.19 -2.68 -18.01
C ARG A 74 -0.08 -1.70 -17.64
N PRO A 75 -0.17 -1.01 -16.49
CA PRO A 75 0.98 -0.33 -15.94
C PRO A 75 2.05 -1.35 -15.57
N MET A 76 3.31 -0.91 -15.47
CA MET A 76 4.41 -1.76 -15.00
C MET A 76 4.08 -2.38 -13.64
N HIS A 77 4.09 -3.71 -13.54
CA HIS A 77 3.73 -4.43 -12.32
C HIS A 77 4.93 -4.53 -11.36
N PRO A 78 4.72 -4.64 -10.03
CA PRO A 78 5.80 -4.92 -9.09
C PRO A 78 6.64 -6.15 -9.45
N ASP A 79 6.01 -7.18 -10.03
CA ASP A 79 6.69 -8.40 -10.50
C ASP A 79 7.68 -8.10 -11.65
N ASP A 80 7.26 -7.28 -12.63
CA ASP A 80 8.12 -6.86 -13.74
C ASP A 80 9.33 -6.06 -13.22
N GLN A 81 9.10 -5.14 -12.27
CA GLN A 81 10.15 -4.31 -11.66
C GLN A 81 11.14 -5.18 -10.86
N ALA A 82 10.63 -6.11 -10.05
CA ALA A 82 11.44 -7.01 -9.25
C ALA A 82 12.36 -7.87 -10.13
N ALA A 83 11.83 -8.39 -11.24
CA ALA A 83 12.62 -9.19 -12.17
C ALA A 83 13.74 -8.36 -12.84
N VAL A 84 13.47 -7.11 -13.21
CA VAL A 84 14.52 -6.19 -13.72
C VAL A 84 15.59 -5.93 -12.66
N HIS A 85 15.20 -5.67 -11.40
CA HIS A 85 16.16 -5.47 -10.32
C HIS A 85 17.02 -6.69 -10.01
N VAL A 86 16.48 -7.90 -10.22
CA VAL A 86 17.26 -9.16 -10.10
C VAL A 86 18.32 -9.24 -11.20
N LEU A 87 18.00 -8.87 -12.44
CA LEU A 87 18.92 -8.96 -13.57
C LEU A 87 19.97 -7.84 -13.59
N TYR A 88 19.58 -6.62 -13.28
CA TYR A 88 20.41 -5.42 -13.49
C TYR A 88 20.83 -4.72 -12.19
N GLY A 89 20.30 -5.15 -11.04
CA GLY A 89 20.55 -4.51 -9.76
C GLY A 89 19.76 -3.22 -9.55
N TRP A 90 19.96 -2.63 -8.37
CA TRP A 90 19.33 -1.36 -7.98
C TRP A 90 20.24 -0.18 -8.31
N LYS A 91 19.63 0.97 -8.61
CA LYS A 91 20.35 2.24 -8.72
C LYS A 91 21.05 2.55 -7.41
N THR A 92 22.26 3.11 -7.49
CA THR A 92 23.03 3.57 -6.33
C THR A 92 23.06 5.11 -6.29
N PRO A 93 22.60 5.76 -5.20
CA PRO A 93 22.05 5.16 -3.99
C PRO A 93 20.62 4.63 -4.22
N ARG A 94 20.29 3.54 -3.51
CA ARG A 94 18.96 2.91 -3.56
C ARG A 94 17.90 3.77 -2.86
N TRP A 95 18.29 4.32 -1.72
CA TRP A 95 17.47 5.16 -0.85
C TRP A 95 18.08 6.55 -0.74
N ASN A 96 17.25 7.59 -0.85
CA ASN A 96 17.65 8.96 -0.56
C ASN A 96 17.11 9.37 0.81
N LYS A 97 17.97 9.87 1.69
CA LYS A 97 17.54 10.41 2.99
C LYS A 97 16.88 11.77 2.79
N ILE A 98 15.60 11.87 3.15
CA ILE A 98 14.79 13.09 2.98
C ILE A 98 14.51 13.81 4.31
N ASP A 99 14.75 13.14 5.44
CA ASP A 99 14.81 13.77 6.76
C ASP A 99 15.84 13.05 7.63
N ALA A 100 16.65 13.82 8.36
CA ALA A 100 17.64 13.31 9.31
C ALA A 100 17.21 13.77 10.72
N ASN A 101 16.31 13.03 11.35
CA ASN A 101 15.63 13.50 12.55
C ASN A 101 15.23 12.37 13.51
N SER A 102 15.87 12.33 14.69
CA SER A 102 15.55 11.34 15.73
C SER A 102 14.23 11.56 16.46
N ALA A 103 13.59 12.70 16.24
CA ALA A 103 12.29 13.04 16.79
C ALA A 103 11.12 12.54 15.94
N THR A 104 11.34 11.92 14.78
CA THR A 104 10.27 11.26 14.03
C THR A 104 9.59 10.21 14.92
N ASN A 105 8.26 10.26 14.98
CA ASN A 105 7.43 9.30 15.70
C ASN A 105 6.65 8.41 14.73
N ALA A 106 6.06 9.00 13.69
CA ALA A 106 5.32 8.26 12.67
C ALA A 106 5.39 8.98 11.32
N ILE A 107 5.20 8.22 10.25
CA ILE A 107 4.99 8.74 8.89
C ILE A 107 3.68 8.20 8.35
N VAL A 108 2.95 9.02 7.60
CA VAL A 108 1.67 8.66 6.97
C VAL A 108 1.69 9.11 5.52
N GLN A 109 1.23 8.23 4.63
CA GLN A 109 0.95 8.58 3.25
C GLN A 109 -0.54 8.89 3.10
N VAL A 110 -0.87 10.05 2.53
CA VAL A 110 -2.22 10.38 2.05
C VAL A 110 -2.30 10.23 0.53
N SER A 111 -3.17 9.34 0.05
CA SER A 111 -3.38 9.08 -1.37
C SER A 111 -4.86 9.08 -1.71
N SER A 112 -5.21 9.72 -2.82
CA SER A 112 -6.53 9.64 -3.42
C SER A 112 -6.61 8.47 -4.41
N PRO A 113 -7.76 7.77 -4.52
CA PRO A 113 -7.93 6.67 -5.48
C PRO A 113 -8.00 7.15 -6.94
N SER A 114 -8.16 8.45 -7.19
CA SER A 114 -8.20 9.03 -8.54
C SER A 114 -6.83 9.11 -9.22
N LEU A 115 -6.82 9.02 -10.56
CA LEU A 115 -5.62 9.22 -11.39
C LEU A 115 -4.97 10.59 -11.16
N ASN A 116 -5.79 11.61 -10.86
CA ASN A 116 -5.33 12.93 -10.44
C ASN A 116 -5.12 12.95 -8.93
N ALA A 117 -3.90 13.24 -8.51
CA ALA A 117 -3.58 13.40 -7.09
C ALA A 117 -4.30 14.63 -6.53
N ALA A 118 -4.94 14.47 -5.37
CA ALA A 118 -5.52 15.61 -4.67
C ALA A 118 -4.40 16.52 -4.14
N THR A 119 -4.71 17.80 -3.94
CA THR A 119 -3.72 18.81 -3.49
C THR A 119 -2.99 18.41 -2.21
N LEU A 120 -3.67 17.70 -1.30
CA LEU A 120 -3.14 17.24 -0.02
C LEU A 120 -2.63 15.80 -0.05
N ASP A 121 -2.64 15.12 -1.19
CA ASP A 121 -1.92 13.87 -1.32
C ASP A 121 -0.43 14.11 -1.06
N GLY A 122 0.24 13.12 -0.47
CA GLY A 122 1.66 13.19 -0.15
C GLY A 122 2.04 12.55 1.18
N LEU A 123 3.31 12.73 1.52
CA LEU A 123 3.91 12.20 2.73
C LEU A 123 3.79 13.21 3.88
N TYR A 124 3.43 12.70 5.06
CA TYR A 124 3.33 13.45 6.30
C TYR A 124 4.13 12.77 7.40
N GLN A 125 4.55 13.56 8.38
CA GLN A 125 5.36 13.14 9.51
C GLN A 125 4.77 13.70 10.80
N LEU A 126 4.65 12.85 11.80
CA LEU A 126 4.42 13.25 13.19
C LEU A 126 5.73 13.13 13.95
N ARG A 127 6.11 14.18 14.68
CA ARG A 127 7.25 14.17 15.60
C ARG A 127 6.81 13.88 17.03
N LYS A 128 7.75 13.40 17.85
CA LYS A 128 7.56 13.07 19.27
C LYS A 128 7.12 14.26 20.14
N ASN A 129 7.34 15.49 19.66
CA ASN A 129 6.90 16.73 20.30
C ASN A 129 5.54 17.23 19.80
N GLY A 130 4.79 16.42 19.04
CA GLY A 130 3.47 16.76 18.49
C GLY A 130 3.48 17.55 17.18
N GLN A 131 4.65 17.97 16.66
CA GLN A 131 4.70 18.66 15.37
C GLN A 131 4.24 17.75 14.24
N VAL A 132 3.40 18.28 13.36
CA VAL A 132 2.98 17.63 12.11
C VAL A 132 3.61 18.37 10.94
N LEU A 133 4.26 17.63 10.06
CA LEU A 133 4.92 18.16 8.87
C LEU A 133 4.38 17.48 7.62
N ARG A 134 4.35 18.23 6.52
CA ARG A 134 4.04 17.74 5.19
C ARG A 134 5.28 17.84 4.30
N TYR A 135 5.60 16.79 3.57
CA TYR A 135 6.63 16.80 2.55
C TYR A 135 6.03 17.27 1.23
N ALA A 136 6.57 18.36 0.67
CA ALA A 136 6.16 18.93 -0.62
C ALA A 136 7.37 19.26 -1.47
N SER A 137 7.31 18.91 -2.77
CA SER A 137 8.34 19.05 -3.81
C SER A 137 9.74 18.52 -3.43
N THR A 138 10.43 19.18 -2.51
CA THR A 138 11.78 18.83 -2.04
C THR A 138 12.02 19.11 -0.55
N GLY A 139 11.00 19.51 0.22
CA GLY A 139 11.17 19.93 1.61
C GLY A 139 9.98 19.65 2.52
N TRP A 140 10.25 19.72 3.82
CA TRP A 140 9.26 19.57 4.88
C TRP A 140 8.73 20.94 5.32
N THR A 141 7.41 21.06 5.38
CA THR A 141 6.71 22.24 5.92
C THR A 141 5.94 21.83 7.15
N ILE A 142 6.12 22.58 8.25
CA ILE A 142 5.33 22.38 9.48
C ILE A 142 3.89 22.86 9.21
N ILE A 143 2.91 21.99 9.48
CA ILE A 143 1.47 22.28 9.36
C ILE A 143 0.76 22.24 10.72
N ASP A 144 1.40 21.76 11.78
CA ASP A 144 0.91 21.83 13.16
C ASP A 144 2.10 21.80 14.13
N SER A 145 1.97 22.43 15.30
CA SER A 145 3.00 22.43 16.37
C SER A 145 2.40 22.23 17.76
N ASN A 146 1.19 21.69 17.83
CA ASN A 146 0.53 21.34 19.07
C ASN A 146 1.16 20.09 19.67
N LYS A 147 1.71 20.24 20.87
CA LYS A 147 2.35 19.15 21.64
C LYS A 147 1.41 17.99 21.98
N ASP A 148 0.10 18.23 21.94
CA ASP A 148 -0.89 17.25 22.31
C ASP A 148 -1.23 16.31 21.13
N THR A 149 -0.69 16.52 19.93
CA THR A 149 -0.91 15.60 18.80
C THR A 149 -0.32 14.22 19.06
N ALA A 150 -1.18 13.20 19.15
CA ALA A 150 -0.83 11.83 19.46
C ALA A 150 -0.82 10.90 18.23
N GLN A 151 -1.65 11.18 17.23
CA GLN A 151 -1.73 10.40 15.99
C GLN A 151 -2.10 11.33 14.82
N ILE A 152 -1.58 10.99 13.64
CA ILE A 152 -2.06 11.49 12.35
C ILE A 152 -2.59 10.31 11.51
N ALA A 153 -3.61 10.55 10.72
CA ALA A 153 -4.17 9.58 9.77
C ALA A 153 -4.71 10.33 8.55
N GLY A 154 -4.64 9.76 7.36
CA GLY A 154 -5.20 10.42 6.18
C GLY A 154 -5.41 9.50 4.99
N ALA A 155 -6.39 9.87 4.17
CA ALA A 155 -6.80 9.21 2.95
C ALA A 155 -7.61 10.19 2.11
N GLY A 156 -7.75 9.93 0.80
CA GLY A 156 -8.66 10.71 -0.06
C GLY A 156 -8.38 12.21 -0.07
N GLY A 157 -7.10 12.60 -0.07
CA GLY A 157 -6.70 14.00 -0.09
C GLY A 157 -7.05 14.76 1.20
N THR A 158 -7.20 14.09 2.33
CA THR A 158 -7.42 14.71 3.64
C THR A 158 -6.53 14.09 4.70
N ILE A 159 -6.03 14.92 5.62
CA ILE A 159 -5.32 14.48 6.82
C ILE A 159 -6.07 14.93 8.09
N TYR A 160 -6.03 14.07 9.08
CA TYR A 160 -6.64 14.21 10.38
C TYR A 160 -5.60 14.02 11.46
N GLN A 161 -5.84 14.60 12.63
CA GLN A 161 -5.04 14.37 13.81
C GLN A 161 -5.93 14.09 15.02
N ARG A 162 -5.44 13.25 15.92
CA ARG A 162 -6.02 13.03 17.24
C ARG A 162 -5.05 13.58 18.29
N HIS A 163 -5.57 14.31 19.26
CA HIS A 163 -4.80 14.74 20.42
C HIS A 163 -4.78 13.67 21.52
N ILE A 164 -3.93 13.85 22.54
CA ILE A 164 -3.77 12.92 23.67
C ILE A 164 -5.08 12.76 24.44
N ASP A 165 -5.87 13.83 24.56
CA ASP A 165 -7.19 13.85 25.21
C ASP A 165 -8.31 13.22 24.36
N GLY A 166 -7.96 12.65 23.20
CA GLY A 166 -8.88 12.01 22.27
C GLY A 166 -9.68 12.95 21.38
N SER A 167 -9.50 14.27 21.48
CA SER A 167 -10.13 15.22 20.54
C SER A 167 -9.57 15.04 19.12
N ILE A 168 -10.39 15.31 18.10
CA ILE A 168 -10.08 15.00 16.70
C ILE A 168 -10.24 16.26 15.84
N TYR A 169 -9.28 16.46 14.94
CA TYR A 169 -9.24 17.59 14.03
C TYR A 169 -9.00 17.17 12.58
N LYS A 170 -9.59 17.91 11.64
CA LYS A 170 -9.38 17.80 10.19
C LYS A 170 -8.55 18.98 9.69
N TYR A 171 -7.49 18.72 8.92
CA TYR A 171 -6.69 19.81 8.35
C TYR A 171 -7.49 20.58 7.29
N SER A 172 -7.45 21.91 7.35
CA SER A 172 -8.16 22.77 6.40
C SER A 172 -7.41 22.94 5.07
N GLY A 173 -6.20 22.39 4.94
CA GLY A 173 -5.40 22.42 3.72
C GLY A 173 -4.51 23.64 3.56
N THR A 174 -4.51 24.57 4.51
CA THR A 174 -3.73 25.81 4.44
C THR A 174 -3.15 26.19 5.80
N GLY A 175 -1.88 26.63 5.81
CA GLY A 175 -1.19 27.07 7.02
C GLY A 175 -1.21 26.02 8.13
N SER A 176 -1.55 26.46 9.34
CA SER A 176 -1.76 25.59 10.51
C SER A 176 -3.22 25.56 10.96
N ASN A 177 -4.14 25.63 10.01
CA ASN A 177 -5.57 25.65 10.29
C ASN A 177 -6.14 24.24 10.37
N TRP A 178 -6.76 23.93 11.51
CA TRP A 178 -7.37 22.63 11.80
C TRP A 178 -8.79 22.83 12.32
N GLN A 179 -9.74 22.16 11.67
CA GLN A 179 -11.13 22.17 12.08
C GLN A 179 -11.35 21.12 13.16
N TRP A 180 -11.87 21.54 14.32
CA TRP A 180 -12.32 20.63 15.37
C TRP A 180 -13.55 19.84 14.92
N ILE A 181 -13.47 18.51 14.96
CA ILE A 181 -14.54 17.59 14.50
C ILE A 181 -14.90 16.51 15.53
N GLY A 182 -14.18 16.42 16.65
CA GLY A 182 -14.47 15.45 17.71
C GLY A 182 -14.09 16.01 19.08
N VAL A 183 -15.05 15.96 20.01
CA VAL A 183 -14.84 16.37 21.41
C VAL A 183 -13.81 15.49 22.11
N SER A 184 -13.09 16.06 23.08
CA SER A 184 -12.16 15.34 23.94
C SER A 184 -12.85 14.16 24.62
N ASN A 185 -12.23 12.99 24.52
CA ASN A 185 -12.68 11.76 25.14
C ASN A 185 -11.49 10.79 25.23
N ASP A 186 -10.94 10.62 26.43
CA ASP A 186 -9.76 9.77 26.69
C ASP A 186 -9.97 8.29 26.34
N ASN A 187 -11.19 7.86 26.01
CA ASN A 187 -11.42 6.53 25.47
C ASN A 187 -11.00 6.40 24.02
N VAL A 188 -10.94 7.48 23.23
CA VAL A 188 -10.55 7.44 21.82
C VAL A 188 -9.04 7.16 21.72
N VAL A 189 -8.69 6.02 21.13
CA VAL A 189 -7.29 5.53 21.07
C VAL A 189 -6.77 5.38 19.66
N ASP A 190 -7.64 5.44 18.65
CA ASP A 190 -7.26 5.29 17.26
C ASP A 190 -8.17 6.09 16.35
N ILE A 191 -7.60 6.65 15.28
CA ILE A 191 -8.33 7.20 14.14
C ILE A 191 -7.82 6.54 12.86
N VAL A 192 -8.75 6.11 12.00
CA VAL A 192 -8.41 5.46 10.73
C VAL A 192 -9.15 6.17 9.61
N ALA A 193 -8.38 6.66 8.63
CA ALA A 193 -8.91 7.29 7.43
C ALA A 193 -8.83 6.32 6.26
N ALA A 194 -9.90 6.21 5.49
CA ALA A 194 -9.95 5.35 4.31
C ALA A 194 -10.91 5.93 3.28
N SER A 195 -10.46 6.00 2.02
CA SER A 195 -11.19 6.68 0.95
C SER A 195 -11.62 8.09 1.39
N ASP A 196 -12.91 8.39 1.38
CA ASP A 196 -13.54 9.65 1.79
C ASP A 196 -14.07 9.64 3.23
N GLN A 197 -13.75 8.62 4.04
CA GLN A 197 -14.29 8.42 5.39
C GLN A 197 -13.22 8.54 6.49
N LEU A 198 -13.69 8.83 7.71
CA LEU A 198 -12.90 8.80 8.95
C LEU A 198 -13.63 7.99 10.01
N TYR A 199 -12.89 7.10 10.67
CA TYR A 199 -13.36 6.25 11.75
C TYR A 199 -12.56 6.53 13.01
N GLN A 200 -13.16 6.27 14.17
CA GLN A 200 -12.50 6.27 15.46
C GLN A 200 -12.77 4.96 16.21
N ARG A 201 -11.78 4.51 16.98
CA ARG A 201 -11.88 3.35 17.88
C ARG A 201 -11.66 3.80 19.32
N ARG A 202 -12.44 3.24 20.23
CA ARG A 202 -12.32 3.46 21.67
C ARG A 202 -11.78 2.23 22.42
N LYS A 203 -11.23 2.48 23.62
CA LYS A 203 -10.74 1.46 24.57
C LYS A 203 -11.80 0.43 24.97
N ASP A 204 -13.06 0.83 24.98
CA ASP A 204 -14.23 0.02 25.34
C ASP A 204 -14.83 -0.75 24.15
N GLY A 205 -14.14 -0.78 23.00
CA GLY A 205 -14.56 -1.50 21.81
C GLY A 205 -15.50 -0.73 20.89
N TRP A 206 -15.96 0.46 21.30
CA TRP A 206 -16.85 1.28 20.47
C TRP A 206 -16.13 1.78 19.21
N ILE A 207 -16.83 1.67 18.07
CA ILE A 207 -16.36 2.14 16.77
C ILE A 207 -17.41 3.07 16.18
N ALA A 208 -16.97 4.20 15.64
CA ALA A 208 -17.85 5.12 14.93
C ALA A 208 -17.20 5.76 13.73
N ARG A 209 -18.05 6.22 12.81
CA ARG A 209 -17.67 6.96 11.62
C ARG A 209 -18.09 8.41 11.75
N TRP A 210 -17.23 9.33 11.33
CA TRP A 210 -17.60 10.73 11.22
C TRP A 210 -18.66 10.92 10.12
N SER A 211 -19.60 11.84 10.34
CA SER A 211 -20.69 12.08 9.38
C SER A 211 -20.23 12.80 8.10
N GLY A 212 -19.02 13.37 8.11
CA GLY A 212 -18.53 14.27 7.06
C GLY A 212 -18.79 15.75 7.33
N SER A 213 -19.53 16.10 8.39
CA SER A 213 -19.81 17.49 8.73
C SER A 213 -19.91 17.75 10.24
N GLY A 214 -19.41 18.93 10.65
CA GLY A 214 -19.42 19.35 12.05
C GLY A 214 -18.73 18.34 12.97
N THR A 215 -19.35 18.08 14.12
CA THR A 215 -18.82 17.21 15.18
C THR A 215 -19.62 15.92 15.35
N GLN A 216 -20.37 15.51 14.33
CA GLN A 216 -21.30 14.37 14.42
C GLN A 216 -20.61 13.05 14.08
N TRP A 217 -20.81 12.04 14.92
CA TRP A 217 -20.25 10.69 14.75
C TRP A 217 -21.37 9.66 14.87
N THR A 218 -21.46 8.76 13.89
CA THR A 218 -22.44 7.68 13.84
C THR A 218 -21.80 6.40 14.37
N ALA A 219 -22.36 5.85 15.45
CA ALA A 219 -21.91 4.58 16.00
C ALA A 219 -22.12 3.44 14.99
N ILE A 220 -21.10 2.61 14.83
CA ILE A 220 -21.15 1.36 14.06
C ILE A 220 -21.16 0.16 15.01
N GLU A 221 -20.34 0.21 16.07
CA GLU A 221 -20.31 -0.78 17.13
C GLU A 221 -20.45 -0.08 18.49
N GLN A 222 -21.27 -0.67 19.36
CA GLN A 222 -21.44 -0.22 20.74
C GLN A 222 -20.33 -0.80 21.63
N PRO A 223 -20.15 -0.36 22.89
CA PRO A 223 -19.15 -0.98 23.76
C PRO A 223 -19.45 -2.47 23.95
N GLN A 224 -18.43 -3.33 23.80
CA GLN A 224 -18.56 -4.80 23.88
C GLN A 224 -17.50 -5.40 24.83
N PRO A 225 -17.74 -6.59 25.42
CA PRO A 225 -16.73 -7.29 26.21
C PRO A 225 -15.50 -7.71 25.39
N GLN A 226 -15.71 -8.05 24.11
CA GLN A 226 -14.63 -8.33 23.16
C GLN A 226 -14.18 -7.02 22.54
N LEU A 227 -12.98 -6.57 22.91
CA LEU A 227 -12.49 -5.25 22.52
C LEU A 227 -11.94 -5.29 21.09
N SER A 228 -12.27 -4.25 20.31
CA SER A 228 -11.61 -4.01 19.02
C SER A 228 -10.12 -3.69 19.25
N ARG A 229 -9.24 -4.38 18.54
CA ARG A 229 -7.77 -4.18 18.55
C ARG A 229 -7.31 -3.25 17.45
N GLN A 230 -7.79 -3.48 16.23
CA GLN A 230 -7.43 -2.73 15.03
C GLN A 230 -8.60 -2.72 14.05
N ILE A 231 -8.76 -1.63 13.32
CA ILE A 231 -9.69 -1.56 12.19
C ILE A 231 -8.94 -1.25 10.90
N ALA A 232 -9.43 -1.78 9.78
CA ALA A 232 -8.97 -1.45 8.44
C ALA A 232 -10.19 -1.38 7.51
N VAL A 233 -10.16 -0.51 6.50
CA VAL A 233 -11.36 -0.22 5.70
C VAL A 233 -11.02 -0.18 4.22
N THR A 234 -11.82 -0.85 3.41
CA THR A 234 -11.67 -0.85 1.94
C THR A 234 -12.21 0.44 1.33
N GLU A 235 -11.92 0.69 0.05
CA GLU A 235 -12.45 1.86 -0.64
C GLU A 235 -13.97 1.79 -0.85
N SER A 236 -14.48 0.57 -1.03
CA SER A 236 -15.91 0.23 -1.00
C SER A 236 -16.54 0.33 0.40
N LYS A 237 -15.77 0.76 1.40
CA LYS A 237 -16.23 1.00 2.78
C LYS A 237 -16.61 -0.30 3.50
N THR A 238 -16.01 -1.42 3.13
CA THR A 238 -16.06 -2.63 3.96
C THR A 238 -15.15 -2.41 5.17
N LEU A 239 -15.74 -2.41 6.36
CA LEU A 239 -15.03 -2.22 7.62
C LEU A 239 -14.62 -3.58 8.19
N TRP A 240 -13.32 -3.79 8.32
CA TRP A 240 -12.72 -4.94 8.97
C TRP A 240 -12.29 -4.57 10.39
N ASN A 241 -12.54 -5.47 11.33
CA ASN A 241 -12.19 -5.29 12.73
C ASN A 241 -11.53 -6.57 13.25
N LEU A 242 -10.27 -6.41 13.66
CA LEU A 242 -9.54 -7.42 14.40
C LEU A 242 -9.86 -7.24 15.88
N LEU A 243 -10.41 -8.27 16.49
CA LEU A 243 -10.74 -8.30 17.92
C LEU A 243 -9.52 -8.69 18.76
N SER A 244 -9.56 -8.38 20.05
CA SER A 244 -8.46 -8.63 20.99
C SER A 244 -8.13 -10.12 21.17
N ASN A 245 -9.06 -11.02 20.86
CA ASN A 245 -8.87 -12.46 20.89
C ASN A 245 -8.33 -13.03 19.56
N GLY A 246 -8.08 -12.20 18.56
CA GLY A 246 -7.60 -12.61 17.22
C GLY A 246 -8.71 -12.83 16.18
N ASP A 247 -9.98 -12.83 16.59
CA ASP A 247 -11.07 -13.00 15.63
C ASP A 247 -11.15 -11.80 14.67
N VAL A 248 -11.42 -12.10 13.40
CA VAL A 248 -11.64 -11.10 12.35
C VAL A 248 -13.12 -11.09 11.99
N VAL A 249 -13.73 -9.93 12.17
CA VAL A 249 -15.11 -9.66 11.79
C VAL A 249 -15.17 -8.53 10.77
N ARG A 250 -16.24 -8.48 9.96
CA ARG A 250 -16.45 -7.40 8.99
C ARG A 250 -17.88 -6.87 9.01
N SER A 251 -18.05 -5.60 8.66
CA SER A 251 -19.34 -4.98 8.42
C SER A 251 -19.34 -4.26 7.08
N SER A 252 -20.44 -4.39 6.34
CA SER A 252 -20.61 -3.80 5.01
C SER A 252 -21.36 -2.48 5.12
N TRP A 253 -21.02 -1.53 4.24
CA TRP A 253 -21.76 -0.29 4.08
C TRP A 253 -23.24 -0.57 3.78
N PRO A 254 -24.21 0.17 4.37
CA PRO A 254 -24.09 1.40 5.18
C PRO A 254 -23.90 1.20 6.70
N TYR A 255 -23.60 -0.01 7.16
CA TYR A 255 -23.48 -0.40 8.58
C TYR A 255 -24.77 -0.35 9.40
N ASP A 256 -25.93 -0.23 8.75
CA ASP A 256 -27.23 0.01 9.40
C ASP A 256 -28.05 -1.26 9.65
N ASN A 257 -27.78 -2.36 8.92
CA ASN A 257 -28.71 -3.51 8.91
C ASN A 257 -28.08 -4.91 8.90
N GLY A 258 -26.75 -5.03 9.02
CA GLY A 258 -26.02 -6.30 8.77
C GLY A 258 -25.27 -6.90 9.96
N GLY A 259 -25.18 -6.20 11.10
CA GLY A 259 -24.30 -6.60 12.20
C GLY A 259 -22.85 -6.81 11.75
N TRP A 260 -22.06 -7.48 12.57
CA TRP A 260 -20.73 -7.95 12.20
C TRP A 260 -20.80 -9.40 11.72
N ALA A 261 -20.28 -9.68 10.53
CA ALA A 261 -20.07 -11.04 10.05
C ALA A 261 -18.73 -11.56 10.56
N VAL A 262 -18.74 -12.71 11.23
CA VAL A 262 -17.51 -13.43 11.58
C VAL A 262 -16.89 -14.00 10.31
N VAL A 263 -15.64 -13.63 10.03
CA VAL A 263 -14.93 -14.05 8.81
C VAL A 263 -13.87 -15.10 9.12
N ASN A 264 -13.18 -14.95 10.25
CA ASN A 264 -12.15 -15.89 10.68
C ASN A 264 -12.03 -15.87 12.21
N GLN A 265 -11.95 -17.05 12.82
CA GLN A 265 -11.71 -17.22 14.24
C GLN A 265 -10.35 -17.88 14.43
N ASP A 266 -9.36 -17.07 14.77
CA ASP A 266 -7.97 -17.52 14.85
C ASP A 266 -7.19 -16.62 15.82
N PRO A 267 -6.82 -17.13 17.01
CA PRO A 267 -6.09 -16.36 18.00
C PRO A 267 -4.67 -15.99 17.57
N ALA A 268 -4.15 -16.58 16.49
CA ALA A 268 -2.84 -16.21 15.95
C ALA A 268 -2.84 -14.85 15.24
N ASN A 269 -4.00 -14.31 14.82
CA ASN A 269 -4.04 -13.03 14.12
C ASN A 269 -3.63 -11.87 15.04
N ILE A 270 -2.67 -11.06 14.59
CA ILE A 270 -2.13 -9.93 15.38
C ILE A 270 -2.23 -8.57 14.69
N ALA A 271 -2.36 -8.52 13.37
CA ALA A 271 -2.60 -7.28 12.64
C ALA A 271 -3.41 -7.55 11.36
N ILE A 272 -4.04 -6.50 10.86
CA ILE A 272 -4.76 -6.50 9.59
C ILE A 272 -4.35 -5.30 8.74
N ALA A 273 -4.41 -5.43 7.43
CA ALA A 273 -4.14 -4.35 6.49
C ALA A 273 -5.10 -4.44 5.29
N VAL A 274 -5.41 -3.28 4.70
CA VAL A 274 -6.26 -3.20 3.52
C VAL A 274 -5.58 -2.37 2.43
N GLY A 275 -5.43 -2.97 1.25
CA GLY A 275 -4.90 -2.33 0.05
C GLY A 275 -6.00 -2.17 -0.99
N GLY A 276 -6.63 -1.00 -1.01
CA GLY A 276 -7.79 -0.76 -1.87
C GLY A 276 -8.98 -1.63 -1.47
N GLU A 277 -9.21 -2.73 -2.18
CA GLU A 277 -10.23 -3.73 -1.86
C GLU A 277 -9.66 -5.02 -1.25
N GLU A 278 -8.34 -5.20 -1.30
CA GLU A 278 -7.67 -6.40 -0.83
C GLU A 278 -7.51 -6.39 0.69
N PHE A 279 -7.76 -7.54 1.32
CA PHE A 279 -7.65 -7.72 2.76
C PHE A 279 -6.52 -8.70 3.11
N TYR A 280 -5.67 -8.28 4.05
CA TYR A 280 -4.55 -9.07 4.55
C TYR A 280 -4.60 -9.16 6.07
N LYS A 281 -4.13 -10.29 6.60
CA LYS A 281 -3.90 -10.49 8.04
C LYS A 281 -2.47 -11.00 8.29
N LEU A 282 -1.89 -10.54 9.38
CA LEU A 282 -0.61 -11.00 9.92
C LEU A 282 -0.87 -11.91 11.12
N GLN A 283 -0.23 -13.07 11.12
CA GLN A 283 -0.25 -14.01 12.24
C GLN A 283 1.01 -13.87 13.12
N SER A 284 0.92 -14.34 14.36
CA SER A 284 1.97 -14.22 15.38
C SER A 284 3.25 -15.00 15.09
N ASP A 285 3.20 -15.98 14.17
CA ASP A 285 4.36 -16.69 13.63
C ASP A 285 5.05 -15.94 12.47
N GLY A 286 4.53 -14.77 12.09
CA GLY A 286 5.02 -13.95 11.00
C GLY A 286 4.46 -14.34 9.63
N ARG A 287 3.42 -15.20 9.57
CA ARG A 287 2.73 -15.48 8.31
C ARG A 287 1.86 -14.31 7.86
N VAL A 288 1.87 -14.06 6.56
CA VAL A 288 0.94 -13.13 5.91
C VAL A 288 -0.08 -13.94 5.13
N VAL A 289 -1.36 -13.69 5.41
CA VAL A 289 -2.48 -14.38 4.78
C VAL A 289 -3.36 -13.37 4.08
N TRP A 290 -3.61 -13.60 2.80
CA TRP A 290 -4.50 -12.82 1.94
C TRP A 290 -5.86 -13.51 1.82
N LEU A 291 -6.94 -12.73 1.85
CA LEU A 291 -8.27 -13.23 1.50
C LEU A 291 -8.49 -13.01 0.00
N ASP A 292 -8.49 -14.10 -0.77
CA ASP A 292 -8.90 -14.05 -2.17
C ASP A 292 -10.41 -13.78 -2.23
N MET A 293 -10.79 -12.55 -2.60
CA MET A 293 -12.18 -12.12 -2.63
C MET A 293 -12.95 -12.63 -3.86
N VAL A 294 -12.26 -13.19 -4.86
CA VAL A 294 -12.87 -13.78 -6.05
C VAL A 294 -13.17 -15.26 -5.82
N ALA A 295 -12.17 -16.02 -5.39
CA ALA A 295 -12.30 -17.44 -5.12
C ALA A 295 -12.79 -17.75 -3.69
N LEU A 296 -12.88 -16.74 -2.83
CA LEU A 296 -13.41 -16.78 -1.46
C LEU A 296 -12.66 -17.75 -0.54
N PHE A 297 -11.33 -17.72 -0.56
CA PHE A 297 -10.51 -18.51 0.36
C PHE A 297 -9.25 -17.79 0.84
N TRP A 298 -8.70 -18.28 1.95
CA TRP A 298 -7.46 -17.76 2.54
C TRP A 298 -6.24 -18.35 1.84
N ARG A 299 -5.33 -17.48 1.40
CA ARG A 299 -4.03 -17.87 0.82
C ARG A 299 -2.92 -17.37 1.70
N VAL A 300 -2.02 -18.27 2.12
CA VAL A 300 -0.76 -17.85 2.71
C VAL A 300 0.11 -17.29 1.58
N ILE A 301 0.57 -16.05 1.75
CA ILE A 301 1.42 -15.35 0.78
C ILE A 301 2.83 -15.10 1.31
N GLU A 302 3.06 -15.30 2.60
CA GLU A 302 4.39 -15.33 3.22
C GLU A 302 4.37 -16.33 4.39
N ASP A 303 5.39 -17.19 4.46
CA ASP A 303 5.43 -18.30 5.43
C ASP A 303 5.94 -17.91 6.83
N ALA A 304 6.78 -16.89 6.95
CA ALA A 304 7.29 -16.35 8.22
C ALA A 304 8.18 -15.13 7.99
N GLY A 305 8.36 -14.32 9.03
CA GLY A 305 9.35 -13.23 9.07
C GLY A 305 8.72 -11.85 9.22
N SER A 306 7.50 -11.66 8.72
CA SER A 306 6.75 -10.42 8.87
C SER A 306 6.52 -10.02 10.33
N GLY A 307 6.80 -8.76 10.64
CA GLY A 307 6.49 -8.13 11.91
C GLY A 307 5.46 -7.01 11.80
N ASP A 308 5.27 -6.44 10.60
CA ASP A 308 4.32 -5.36 10.35
C ASP A 308 3.93 -5.32 8.87
N LEU A 309 2.72 -4.81 8.58
CA LEU A 309 2.16 -4.73 7.24
C LEU A 309 1.70 -3.31 6.92
N TYR A 310 1.95 -2.89 5.69
CA TYR A 310 1.36 -1.69 5.12
C TYR A 310 0.79 -1.98 3.73
N ALA A 311 -0.46 -1.59 3.48
CA ALA A 311 -1.12 -1.82 2.20
C ALA A 311 -1.77 -0.53 1.68
N VAL A 312 -1.69 -0.31 0.37
CA VAL A 312 -2.25 0.87 -0.30
C VAL A 312 -2.50 0.58 -1.78
N GLY A 313 -3.75 0.75 -2.23
CA GLY A 313 -4.13 0.33 -3.59
C GLY A 313 -3.69 -1.12 -3.85
N GLN A 314 -3.00 -1.36 -4.96
CA GLN A 314 -2.49 -2.70 -5.31
C GLN A 314 -1.20 -3.13 -4.56
N TYR A 315 -0.61 -2.26 -3.75
CA TYR A 315 0.68 -2.54 -3.10
C TYR A 315 0.50 -3.07 -1.69
N LEU A 316 1.25 -4.11 -1.37
CA LEU A 316 1.44 -4.62 -0.02
C LEU A 316 2.94 -4.63 0.29
N TYR A 317 3.27 -4.13 1.47
CA TYR A 317 4.62 -4.09 2.00
C TYR A 317 4.64 -4.83 3.33
N SER A 318 5.71 -5.57 3.55
CA SER A 318 6.03 -6.18 4.83
C SER A 318 7.33 -5.61 5.37
N ARG A 319 7.33 -5.30 6.66
CA ARG A 319 8.57 -5.12 7.42
C ARG A 319 8.80 -6.38 8.24
N HIS A 320 9.89 -7.06 7.98
CA HIS A 320 10.27 -8.24 8.74
C HIS A 320 10.79 -7.87 10.13
N LEU A 321 10.78 -8.84 11.05
CA LEU A 321 11.28 -8.67 12.42
C LEU A 321 12.77 -8.34 12.49
N ASP A 322 13.55 -8.72 11.47
CA ASP A 322 14.96 -8.36 11.31
C ASP A 322 15.18 -6.92 10.81
N GLY A 323 14.09 -6.19 10.51
CA GLY A 323 14.12 -4.81 10.01
C GLY A 323 14.32 -4.69 8.50
N SER A 324 14.31 -5.80 7.74
CA SER A 324 14.25 -5.76 6.27
C SER A 324 12.86 -5.37 5.77
N ILE A 325 12.80 -4.80 4.57
CA ILE A 325 11.57 -4.35 3.92
C ILE A 325 11.36 -5.14 2.65
N TRP A 326 10.12 -5.59 2.43
CA TRP A 326 9.72 -6.39 1.29
C TRP A 326 8.44 -5.84 0.67
N ARG A 327 8.33 -5.95 -0.65
CA ARG A 327 7.13 -5.61 -1.43
C ARG A 327 6.57 -6.86 -2.08
N TYR A 328 5.29 -7.13 -1.88
CA TYR A 328 4.62 -8.27 -2.46
C TYR A 328 4.54 -8.11 -3.98
N THR A 329 4.88 -9.15 -4.75
CA THR A 329 4.87 -9.06 -6.21
C THR A 329 3.52 -9.42 -6.83
N GLY A 330 2.50 -9.76 -6.02
CA GLY A 330 1.21 -10.26 -6.51
C GLY A 330 1.14 -11.78 -6.65
N THR A 331 2.27 -12.48 -6.63
CA THR A 331 2.31 -13.96 -6.61
C THR A 331 2.54 -14.48 -5.20
N PRO A 332 1.74 -15.45 -4.71
CA PRO A 332 1.96 -16.05 -3.39
C PRO A 332 3.41 -16.53 -3.22
N MET A 333 3.99 -16.22 -2.05
CA MET A 333 5.39 -16.52 -1.69
C MET A 333 6.47 -15.78 -2.50
N VAL A 334 6.09 -14.84 -3.37
CA VAL A 334 7.05 -14.03 -4.14
C VAL A 334 7.04 -12.60 -3.65
N TRP A 335 8.19 -12.19 -3.13
CA TRP A 335 8.41 -10.87 -2.55
C TRP A 335 9.72 -10.28 -3.08
N GLU A 336 9.71 -8.98 -3.31
CA GLU A 336 10.88 -8.21 -3.68
C GLU A 336 11.45 -7.52 -2.43
N MET A 337 12.67 -7.88 -2.03
CA MET A 337 13.35 -7.20 -0.93
C MET A 337 13.70 -5.77 -1.35
N LEU A 338 13.08 -4.77 -0.72
CA LEU A 338 13.32 -3.33 -0.92
C LEU A 338 14.46 -2.77 -0.05
N ASP A 339 14.73 -3.39 1.09
CA ASP A 339 15.87 -3.06 1.94
C ASP A 339 16.27 -4.26 2.79
N GLY A 340 17.55 -4.64 2.77
CA GLY A 340 18.12 -5.73 3.56
C GLY A 340 19.00 -5.26 4.72
N ALA A 341 19.09 -3.94 4.97
CA ALA A 341 19.99 -3.39 5.99
C ALA A 341 19.55 -3.66 7.44
N GLY A 342 18.28 -4.05 7.66
CA GLY A 342 17.78 -4.47 8.98
C GLY A 342 17.56 -3.33 9.98
N LEU A 343 17.44 -2.08 9.51
CA LEU A 343 17.34 -0.90 10.37
C LEU A 343 16.02 -0.13 10.20
N SER A 344 15.03 -0.72 9.53
CA SER A 344 13.72 -0.11 9.36
C SER A 344 12.84 -0.28 10.59
N ALA A 345 12.19 0.81 11.00
CA ALA A 345 11.11 0.83 11.97
C ALA A 345 9.72 0.80 11.32
N GLY A 346 9.62 1.10 10.02
CA GLY A 346 8.34 1.12 9.31
C GLY A 346 8.51 1.41 7.82
N VAL A 347 7.56 0.94 7.02
CA VAL A 347 7.47 1.18 5.58
C VAL A 347 6.08 1.70 5.24
N ILE A 348 6.02 2.71 4.37
CA ILE A 348 4.79 3.17 3.76
C ILE A 348 5.02 3.42 2.27
N GLY A 349 3.96 3.43 1.49
CA GLY A 349 4.01 3.73 0.06
C GLY A 349 2.80 4.52 -0.41
N ASP A 350 2.82 4.97 -1.65
CA ASP A 350 1.66 5.53 -2.32
C ASP A 350 1.09 4.57 -3.38
N ARG A 351 -0.04 4.95 -3.97
CA ARG A 351 -0.72 4.19 -5.02
C ARG A 351 0.06 4.12 -6.34
N LYS A 352 1.17 4.83 -6.47
CA LYS A 352 2.02 4.89 -7.67
C LYS A 352 3.31 4.10 -7.48
N GLY A 353 3.46 3.40 -6.35
CA GLY A 353 4.63 2.59 -6.05
C GLY A 353 5.82 3.38 -5.50
N VAL A 354 5.63 4.65 -5.14
CA VAL A 354 6.66 5.39 -4.39
C VAL A 354 6.69 4.85 -2.96
N VAL A 355 7.89 4.57 -2.46
CA VAL A 355 8.09 3.96 -1.14
C VAL A 355 8.92 4.88 -0.26
N TRP A 356 8.55 4.92 1.02
CA TRP A 356 9.32 5.55 2.08
C TRP A 356 9.52 4.58 3.23
N GLN A 357 10.64 4.74 3.92
CA GLN A 357 10.90 4.05 5.17
C GLN A 357 11.26 5.02 6.28
N MET A 358 10.86 4.67 7.49
CA MET A 358 11.33 5.29 8.72
C MET A 358 12.36 4.36 9.36
N MET A 359 13.55 4.85 9.64
CA MET A 359 14.59 4.09 10.32
C MET A 359 14.33 4.03 11.83
N VAL A 360 14.88 3.04 12.52
CA VAL A 360 14.87 2.97 13.99
C VAL A 360 15.44 4.23 14.64
N GLY A 361 16.41 4.87 13.99
CA GLY A 361 16.99 6.16 14.42
C GLY A 361 16.11 7.39 14.18
N GLY A 362 14.95 7.26 13.53
CA GLY A 362 14.02 8.33 13.20
C GLY A 362 14.20 8.96 11.81
N ASP A 363 15.33 8.71 11.14
CA ASP A 363 15.55 9.20 9.76
C ASP A 363 14.46 8.69 8.81
N VAL A 364 14.08 9.53 7.84
CA VAL A 364 13.10 9.18 6.80
C VAL A 364 13.81 9.12 5.46
N LEU A 365 13.66 7.99 4.76
CA LEU A 365 14.25 7.77 3.45
C LEU A 365 13.15 7.53 2.41
N LYS A 366 13.41 7.97 1.18
CA LYS A 366 12.60 7.74 -0.01
C LYS A 366 13.34 6.79 -0.94
N LEU A 367 12.65 5.77 -1.47
CA LEU A 367 13.18 4.90 -2.51
C LEU A 367 13.31 5.71 -3.82
N VAL A 368 14.49 5.67 -4.45
CA VAL A 368 14.81 6.48 -5.66
C VAL A 368 15.32 5.64 -6.82
N SER A 369 15.30 4.32 -6.66
CA SER A 369 15.67 3.34 -7.66
C SER A 369 14.44 2.74 -8.30
#